data_AF-A0AA48K9S2-F1
#
_entry.id   AF-A0AA48K9S2-F1
#
_cell.length_a   1.000
_cell.length_b   1.000
_cell.length_c   1.000
_cell.angle_alpha   90.00
_cell.angle_beta   90.00
_cell.angle_gamma   90.00
#
_symmetry.space_group_name_H-M   'P 1'
#
loop_
_entity.id
_entity.type
_entity.pdbx_description
1 polymer ?
#
loop_
_entity_poly.entity_id
_entity_poly.type
_entity_poly.pdbx_seq_one_letter_code
_entity_poly.pdbx_strand_id
1 'polypeptide(L)'
;MRRSSSLPEKGFSLVELLVAMLFTSILMAGLAGVFRSSINTFATASESLASARRNRLSLDMLQEDLNQAGMFLENLTLLPQLTLNNPGFYILPNQPVRNDADANVAAGGTLPTTADELYIYMDSALSAEATLLDRIPGLDEFVAGGGVMPATPLTFRISFDDPEVAKQVAGGQFVVFKDWYRSKLITSVTLAGSVVTVTPDPNPQVTVPGCGASYYDKFPHPATSPVVVVNRGRMVRYRIKAKALDPSGTLVPCLVREELPYNPSGNAATPTSIFPVGTPDQVIAEEVSALKVYLSGNMGASWAGDGLTASDFATGWTSGILTALQGQFTNGASILNDPTWFRANPALVKIDLTTRTPTKRAEYLADGSTNVTQGYKDRRQSLVILPRHFGLTL
;
A
#
# COMPACT_ATOMS: atom_id res chain seq x y z
N MET A 1 -34.25 -63.40 63.23
CA MET A 1 -33.45 -64.23 62.28
C MET A 1 -33.50 -63.57 60.91
N ARG A 2 -32.38 -63.04 60.42
CA ARG A 2 -32.26 -62.24 59.20
C ARG A 2 -31.47 -63.06 58.17
N ARG A 3 -32.11 -63.55 57.10
CA ARG A 3 -31.43 -64.26 56.01
C ARG A 3 -30.85 -63.23 55.05
N SER A 4 -29.52 -63.14 55.02
CA SER A 4 -28.75 -62.47 53.96
C SER A 4 -28.82 -63.34 52.70
N SER A 5 -29.39 -62.81 51.62
CA SER A 5 -29.32 -63.39 50.28
C SER A 5 -28.09 -62.84 49.56
N SER A 6 -26.97 -63.56 49.62
CA SER A 6 -25.83 -63.33 48.73
C SER A 6 -26.17 -63.92 47.36
N LEU A 7 -26.55 -63.07 46.41
CA LEU A 7 -26.61 -63.45 45.00
C LEU A 7 -25.21 -63.86 44.53
N PRO A 8 -25.07 -64.91 43.68
CA PRO A 8 -23.78 -65.35 43.18
C PRO A 8 -23.19 -64.29 42.22
N GLU A 9 -22.06 -63.70 42.60
CA GLU A 9 -21.26 -62.85 41.71
C GLU A 9 -20.66 -63.75 40.61
N LYS A 10 -21.23 -63.68 39.40
CA LYS A 10 -20.61 -64.26 38.20
C LYS A 10 -19.47 -63.33 37.76
N GLY A 11 -18.23 -63.76 38.00
CA GLY A 11 -17.04 -63.09 37.47
C GLY A 11 -17.02 -63.08 35.94
N PHE A 12 -16.56 -61.96 35.37
CA PHE A 12 -16.43 -61.76 33.92
C PHE A 12 -15.48 -62.79 33.30
N SER A 13 -15.88 -63.38 32.17
CA SER A 13 -15.02 -64.29 31.41
C SER A 13 -13.88 -63.52 30.73
N LEU A 14 -12.68 -64.12 30.67
CA LEU A 14 -11.51 -63.56 29.98
C LEU A 14 -11.82 -63.21 28.50
N VAL A 15 -12.72 -63.97 27.87
CA VAL A 15 -13.20 -63.72 26.51
C VAL A 15 -14.06 -62.46 26.44
N GLU A 16 -14.96 -62.25 27.40
CA GLU A 16 -15.80 -61.05 27.47
C GLU A 16 -14.95 -59.78 27.67
N LEU A 17 -13.87 -59.88 28.43
CA LEU A 17 -12.93 -58.77 28.66
C LEU A 17 -12.10 -58.44 27.41
N LEU A 18 -11.66 -59.46 26.65
CA LEU A 18 -10.98 -59.28 25.36
C LEU A 18 -11.88 -58.65 24.31
N VAL A 19 -13.14 -59.08 24.24
CA VAL A 19 -14.16 -58.51 23.35
C VAL A 19 -14.46 -57.06 23.74
N ALA A 20 -14.60 -56.76 25.04
CA ALA A 20 -14.78 -55.40 25.53
C ALA A 20 -13.59 -54.50 25.14
N MET A 21 -12.35 -54.96 25.29
CA MET A 21 -11.17 -54.20 24.86
C MET A 21 -11.18 -53.94 23.35
N LEU A 22 -11.51 -54.94 22.53
CA LEU A 22 -11.61 -54.79 21.07
C LEU A 22 -12.64 -53.72 20.68
N PHE A 23 -13.82 -53.74 21.30
CA PHE A 23 -14.84 -52.72 21.03
C PHE A 23 -14.38 -51.33 21.48
N THR A 24 -13.74 -51.21 22.64
CA THR A 24 -13.21 -49.91 23.10
C THR A 24 -12.09 -49.38 22.23
N SER A 25 -11.22 -50.25 21.68
CA SER A 25 -10.12 -49.82 20.79
C SER A 25 -10.64 -49.37 19.43
N ILE A 26 -11.62 -50.06 18.86
CA ILE A 26 -12.32 -49.65 17.63
C ILE A 26 -13.04 -48.30 17.84
N LEU A 27 -13.70 -48.14 18.99
CA LEU A 27 -14.42 -46.91 19.32
C LEU A 27 -13.46 -45.72 19.52
N MET A 28 -12.34 -45.92 20.23
CA MET A 28 -11.30 -44.88 20.37
C MET A 28 -10.63 -44.55 19.04
N ALA A 29 -10.39 -45.54 18.17
CA ALA A 29 -9.87 -45.30 16.82
C ALA A 29 -10.86 -44.48 15.96
N GLY A 30 -12.17 -44.78 16.04
CA GLY A 30 -13.21 -44.02 15.38
C GLY A 30 -13.28 -42.56 15.88
N LEU A 31 -13.24 -42.35 17.20
CA LEU A 31 -13.20 -41.02 17.81
C LEU A 31 -11.94 -40.25 17.40
N ALA A 32 -10.77 -40.90 17.37
CA ALA A 32 -9.52 -40.28 16.93
C ALA A 32 -9.60 -39.82 15.46
N GLY A 33 -10.25 -40.59 14.58
CA GLY A 33 -10.51 -40.20 13.20
C GLY A 33 -11.40 -38.96 13.09
N VAL A 34 -12.46 -38.88 13.90
CA VAL A 34 -13.36 -37.71 13.94
C VAL A 34 -12.64 -36.48 14.49
N PHE A 35 -11.88 -36.61 15.58
CA PHE A 35 -11.11 -35.49 16.15
C PHE A 35 -10.06 -34.97 15.16
N ARG A 36 -9.35 -35.87 14.47
CA ARG A 36 -8.40 -35.50 13.42
C ARG A 36 -9.07 -34.73 12.29
N SER A 37 -10.23 -35.21 11.83
CA SER A 37 -11.00 -34.50 10.81
C SER A 37 -11.47 -33.13 11.29
N SER A 38 -11.91 -33.02 12.55
CA SER A 38 -12.35 -31.75 13.14
C SER A 38 -11.22 -30.73 13.25
N ILE A 39 -10.02 -31.16 13.63
CA ILE A 39 -8.83 -30.29 13.71
C ILE A 39 -8.46 -29.77 12.32
N ASN A 40 -8.47 -30.65 11.31
CA ASN A 40 -8.19 -30.25 9.93
C ASN A 40 -9.18 -29.19 9.42
N THR A 41 -10.49 -29.41 9.65
CA THR A 41 -11.52 -28.43 9.27
C THR A 41 -11.35 -27.10 10.01
N PHE A 42 -11.05 -27.12 11.31
CA PHE A 42 -10.83 -25.91 12.08
C PHE A 42 -9.61 -25.11 11.58
N ALA A 43 -8.50 -25.78 11.29
CA ALA A 43 -7.29 -25.16 10.76
C ALA A 43 -7.55 -24.47 9.41
N THR A 44 -8.19 -25.17 8.46
CA THR A 44 -8.54 -24.60 7.15
C THR A 44 -9.52 -23.43 7.28
N ALA A 45 -10.50 -23.52 8.18
CA ALA A 45 -11.44 -22.42 8.43
C ALA A 45 -10.73 -21.20 9.02
N SER A 46 -9.81 -21.41 9.96
CA SER A 46 -8.99 -20.35 10.57
C SER A 46 -8.09 -19.67 9.55
N GLU A 47 -7.40 -20.42 8.69
CA GLU A 47 -6.55 -19.89 7.61
C GLU A 47 -7.36 -19.09 6.59
N SER A 48 -8.52 -19.60 6.16
CA SER A 48 -9.44 -18.90 5.26
C SER A 48 -9.92 -17.57 5.85
N LEU A 49 -10.22 -17.55 7.15
CA LEU A 49 -10.68 -16.34 7.83
C LEU A 49 -9.54 -15.34 8.04
N ALA A 50 -8.32 -15.81 8.36
CA ALA A 50 -7.14 -14.98 8.44
C ALA A 50 -6.81 -14.34 7.09
N SER A 51 -6.84 -15.12 6.00
CA SER A 51 -6.68 -14.62 4.63
C SER A 51 -7.76 -13.57 4.30
N ALA A 52 -9.03 -13.85 4.61
CA ALA A 52 -10.11 -12.89 4.38
C ALA A 52 -9.93 -11.56 5.13
N ARG A 53 -9.37 -11.59 6.35
CA ARG A 53 -9.06 -10.38 7.13
C ARG A 53 -7.89 -9.60 6.52
N ARG A 54 -6.80 -10.28 6.15
CA ARG A 54 -5.64 -9.65 5.49
C ARG A 54 -6.03 -9.00 4.17
N ASN A 55 -6.88 -9.65 3.38
CA ASN A 55 -7.35 -9.10 2.11
C ASN A 55 -8.19 -7.83 2.29
N ARG A 56 -9.07 -7.80 3.30
CA ARG A 56 -9.84 -6.59 3.60
C ARG A 56 -8.92 -5.44 3.97
N LEU A 57 -7.97 -5.68 4.87
CA LEU A 57 -6.97 -4.68 5.24
C LEU A 57 -6.15 -4.20 4.03
N SER A 58 -5.80 -5.10 3.11
CA SER A 58 -5.07 -4.72 1.89
C SER A 58 -5.89 -3.84 0.96
N LEU A 59 -7.20 -4.10 0.82
CA LEU A 59 -8.10 -3.27 0.04
C LEU A 59 -8.39 -1.93 0.73
N ASP A 60 -8.48 -1.91 2.06
CA ASP A 60 -8.66 -0.67 2.83
C ASP A 60 -7.45 0.25 2.67
N MET A 61 -6.23 -0.29 2.71
CA MET A 61 -5.00 0.48 2.45
C MET A 61 -4.94 1.00 1.01
N LEU A 62 -5.24 0.15 0.03
CA LEU A 62 -5.34 0.56 -1.38
C LEU A 62 -6.41 1.65 -1.58
N GLN A 63 -7.55 1.52 -0.90
CA GLN A 63 -8.63 2.49 -0.97
C GLN A 63 -8.21 3.84 -0.39
N GLU A 64 -7.50 3.85 0.74
CA GLU A 64 -6.99 5.07 1.36
C GLU A 64 -5.96 5.77 0.45
N ASP A 65 -4.99 5.03 -0.07
CA ASP A 65 -3.99 5.57 -1.00
C ASP A 65 -4.63 6.07 -2.31
N LEU A 66 -5.64 5.37 -2.83
CA LEU A 66 -6.41 5.83 -3.98
C LEU A 66 -7.20 7.10 -3.66
N ASN A 67 -7.75 7.23 -2.46
CA ASN A 67 -8.43 8.46 -2.07
C ASN A 67 -7.48 9.64 -1.91
N GLN A 68 -6.22 9.38 -1.54
CA GLN A 68 -5.15 10.38 -1.46
C GLN A 68 -4.48 10.63 -2.83
N ALA A 69 -4.72 9.79 -3.83
CA ALA A 69 -4.19 9.96 -5.18
C ALA A 69 -4.57 11.33 -5.74
N GLY A 70 -3.58 12.13 -6.15
CA GLY A 70 -3.82 13.47 -6.68
C GLY A 70 -4.15 14.54 -5.63
N MET A 71 -4.03 14.22 -4.34
CA MET A 71 -4.03 15.21 -3.25
C MET A 71 -2.75 16.03 -3.32
N PHE A 72 -2.89 17.34 -3.56
CA PHE A 72 -1.78 18.30 -3.54
C PHE A 72 -1.98 19.20 -2.33
N LEU A 73 -1.16 19.00 -1.29
CA LEU A 73 -1.38 19.60 0.02
C LEU A 73 -0.97 21.06 0.11
N GLU A 74 -0.13 21.59 -0.77
CA GLU A 74 0.30 22.99 -0.65
C GLU A 74 -0.57 23.95 -1.47
N ASN A 75 -0.84 23.60 -2.73
CA ASN A 75 -1.47 24.55 -3.64
C ASN A 75 -2.29 23.85 -4.71
N LEU A 76 -3.59 24.12 -4.74
CA LEU A 76 -4.48 23.62 -5.78
C LEU A 76 -4.22 24.31 -7.14
N THR A 77 -3.71 25.55 -7.13
CA THR A 77 -3.48 26.40 -8.32
C THR A 77 -2.15 26.13 -9.00
N LEU A 78 -1.11 25.75 -8.24
CA LEU A 78 0.21 25.41 -8.77
C LEU A 78 0.39 23.90 -8.71
N LEU A 79 0.14 23.27 -9.85
CA LEU A 79 0.28 21.82 -10.01
C LEU A 79 1.75 21.42 -9.87
N PRO A 80 2.03 20.20 -9.35
CA PRO A 80 3.37 19.65 -9.36
C PRO A 80 3.89 19.49 -10.79
N GLN A 81 5.21 19.61 -10.96
CA GLN A 81 5.87 19.42 -12.25
C GLN A 81 5.97 17.93 -12.60
N LEU A 82 4.85 17.37 -13.06
CA LEU A 82 4.78 16.00 -13.58
C LEU A 82 5.15 15.96 -15.06
N THR A 83 5.64 14.83 -15.55
CA THR A 83 6.06 14.67 -16.95
C THR A 83 5.23 13.61 -17.63
N LEU A 84 5.09 13.66 -18.96
CA LEU A 84 4.36 12.64 -19.71
C LEU A 84 5.01 11.26 -19.65
N ASN A 85 6.32 11.23 -19.45
CA ASN A 85 7.07 9.98 -19.29
C ASN A 85 6.97 9.42 -17.87
N ASN A 86 6.48 10.18 -16.89
CA ASN A 86 6.22 9.74 -15.52
C ASN A 86 4.97 10.47 -14.98
N PRO A 87 3.76 10.13 -15.48
CA PRO A 87 2.55 10.83 -15.09
C PRO A 87 2.19 10.55 -13.62
N GLY A 88 1.35 11.39 -13.03
CA GLY A 88 1.00 11.26 -11.60
C GLY A 88 0.12 10.07 -11.27
N PHE A 89 -0.48 9.44 -12.28
CA PHE A 89 -1.25 8.23 -12.12
C PHE A 89 -1.17 7.40 -13.39
N TYR A 90 -0.73 6.16 -13.28
CA TYR A 90 -0.71 5.22 -14.39
C TYR A 90 -0.72 3.76 -13.94
N ILE A 91 -1.05 2.88 -14.89
CA ILE A 91 -1.11 1.43 -14.71
C ILE A 91 -0.17 0.80 -15.74
N LEU A 92 0.70 -0.09 -15.29
CA LEU A 92 1.45 -0.96 -16.19
C LEU A 92 0.80 -2.34 -16.17
N PRO A 93 0.05 -2.72 -17.22
CA PRO A 93 -0.62 -4.02 -17.26
C PRO A 93 0.39 -5.16 -17.40
N ASN A 94 0.02 -6.36 -16.96
CA ASN A 94 0.72 -7.63 -17.26
C ASN A 94 2.25 -7.62 -17.03
N GLN A 95 2.74 -6.88 -16.03
CA GLN A 95 4.15 -6.87 -15.67
C GLN A 95 4.58 -8.24 -15.13
N PRO A 96 5.80 -8.70 -15.46
CA PRO A 96 6.32 -9.94 -14.91
C PRO A 96 6.49 -9.82 -13.40
N VAL A 97 6.14 -10.87 -12.67
CA VAL A 97 6.37 -10.93 -11.22
C VAL A 97 7.86 -11.17 -10.95
N ARG A 98 8.45 -10.30 -10.12
CA ARG A 98 9.88 -10.28 -9.80
C ARG A 98 10.14 -10.57 -8.34
N ASN A 99 11.36 -11.00 -8.01
CA ASN A 99 11.81 -11.21 -6.63
C ASN A 99 12.51 -9.96 -6.05
N ASP A 100 13.06 -10.06 -4.82
CA ASP A 100 13.79 -8.98 -4.15
C ASP A 100 15.05 -8.50 -4.90
N ALA A 101 15.66 -9.38 -5.69
CA ALA A 101 16.78 -9.04 -6.57
C ALA A 101 16.31 -8.46 -7.93
N ASP A 102 15.01 -8.18 -8.08
CA ASP A 102 14.36 -7.76 -9.32
C ASP A 102 14.56 -8.74 -10.49
N ALA A 103 14.89 -10.00 -10.19
CA ALA A 103 14.96 -11.06 -11.17
C ALA A 103 13.56 -11.62 -11.45
N ASN A 104 13.28 -11.88 -12.73
CA ASN A 104 12.06 -12.57 -13.12
C ASN A 104 12.01 -13.93 -12.44
N VAL A 105 10.88 -14.23 -11.80
CA VAL A 105 10.69 -15.56 -11.24
C VAL A 105 10.31 -16.51 -12.36
N ALA A 106 11.06 -17.61 -12.50
CA ALA A 106 10.76 -18.63 -13.50
C ALA A 106 9.32 -19.12 -13.34
N ALA A 107 8.64 -19.40 -14.45
CA ALA A 107 7.31 -19.98 -14.47
C ALA A 107 7.33 -21.40 -13.86
N GLY A 108 7.26 -21.48 -12.53
CA GLY A 108 7.05 -22.70 -11.74
C GLY A 108 5.65 -22.65 -11.15
N GLY A 109 4.92 -23.78 -11.21
CA GLY A 109 3.45 -23.89 -11.18
C GLY A 109 2.67 -23.34 -9.98
N THR A 110 3.31 -22.61 -9.07
CA THR A 110 2.68 -21.96 -7.91
C THR A 110 3.02 -20.48 -7.82
N LEU A 111 3.58 -19.80 -8.82
CA LEU A 111 3.72 -18.33 -8.76
C LEU A 111 3.00 -17.68 -9.94
N PRO A 112 2.32 -16.53 -9.70
CA PRO A 112 1.81 -15.75 -10.81
C PRO A 112 2.95 -15.32 -11.72
N THR A 113 2.75 -15.47 -13.03
CA THR A 113 3.76 -15.07 -14.03
C THR A 113 3.68 -13.58 -14.32
N THR A 114 2.46 -13.02 -14.32
CA THR A 114 2.21 -11.60 -14.58
C THR A 114 1.16 -11.01 -13.64
N ALA A 115 1.27 -9.71 -13.39
CA ALA A 115 0.32 -8.92 -12.61
C ALA A 115 0.37 -7.46 -13.08
N ASP A 116 -0.68 -6.69 -12.85
CA ASP A 116 -0.63 -5.25 -13.13
C ASP A 116 0.15 -4.54 -12.01
N GLU A 117 0.82 -3.44 -12.35
CA GLU A 117 1.40 -2.50 -11.40
C GLU A 117 0.62 -1.18 -11.42
N LEU A 118 0.35 -0.64 -10.24
CA LEU A 118 -0.36 0.62 -10.06
C LEU A 118 0.59 1.68 -9.48
N TYR A 119 0.64 2.84 -10.13
CA TYR A 119 1.48 3.97 -9.75
C TYR A 119 0.61 5.17 -9.39
N ILE A 120 0.87 5.73 -8.21
CA ILE A 120 0.07 6.81 -7.63
C ILE A 120 1.00 7.90 -7.10
N TYR A 121 0.80 9.12 -7.55
CA TYR A 121 1.40 10.31 -6.96
C TYR A 121 0.48 10.85 -5.85
N MET A 122 1.06 11.09 -4.68
CA MET A 122 0.38 11.70 -3.54
C MET A 122 1.36 12.51 -2.68
N ASP A 123 0.83 13.53 -1.99
CA ASP A 123 1.51 14.12 -0.84
C ASP A 123 1.05 13.39 0.44
N SER A 124 1.97 13.09 1.37
CA SER A 124 1.61 12.47 2.66
C SER A 124 1.98 13.38 3.82
N ALA A 125 0.99 13.71 4.65
CA ALA A 125 1.22 14.43 5.90
C ALA A 125 1.70 13.47 6.99
N LEU A 126 2.55 13.96 7.91
CA LEU A 126 2.84 13.23 9.14
C LEU A 126 1.56 13.09 9.99
N SER A 127 1.51 12.05 10.80
CA SER A 127 0.32 11.66 11.58
C SER A 127 -0.06 12.64 12.70
N ALA A 128 0.81 13.58 13.05
CA ALA A 128 0.56 14.55 14.10
C ALA A 128 0.84 15.99 13.66
N GLU A 129 0.09 16.90 14.26
CA GLU A 129 0.27 18.33 14.13
C GLU A 129 1.33 18.82 15.12
N ALA A 130 2.13 19.79 14.68
CA ALA A 130 3.11 20.46 15.50
C ALA A 130 2.65 21.88 15.82
N THR A 131 3.20 22.43 16.90
CA THR A 131 3.01 23.82 17.28
C THR A 131 4.31 24.59 17.08
N LEU A 132 4.25 25.71 16.37
CA LEU A 132 5.38 26.61 16.21
C LEU A 132 5.74 27.26 17.55
N LEU A 133 6.99 27.16 17.99
CA LEU A 133 7.45 27.75 19.25
C LEU A 133 8.00 29.16 19.08
N ASP A 134 8.55 29.46 17.90
CA ASP A 134 9.21 30.73 17.61
C ASP A 134 8.39 31.53 16.60
N ARG A 135 8.27 32.85 16.80
CA ARG A 135 7.66 33.73 15.80
C ARG A 135 8.54 33.78 14.54
N ILE A 136 7.94 33.54 13.38
CA ILE A 136 8.62 33.70 12.09
C ILE A 136 8.22 35.06 11.50
N PRO A 137 9.17 35.98 11.26
CA PRO A 137 8.88 37.26 10.59
C PRO A 137 8.48 37.04 9.12
N GLY A 138 7.56 37.86 8.63
CA GLY A 138 7.11 37.87 7.23
C GLY A 138 8.05 38.66 6.33
N LEU A 139 7.99 38.42 5.02
CA LEU A 139 8.79 39.16 4.02
C LEU A 139 8.60 40.68 4.11
N ASP A 140 7.38 41.16 4.39
CA ASP A 140 7.10 42.59 4.50
C ASP A 140 7.85 43.25 5.66
N GLU A 141 8.08 42.52 6.77
CA GLU A 141 8.85 43.02 7.91
C GLU A 141 10.34 43.14 7.58
N PHE A 142 10.85 42.26 6.71
CA PHE A 142 12.22 42.35 6.20
C PHE A 142 12.40 43.55 5.26
N VAL A 143 11.45 43.77 4.36
CA VAL A 143 11.51 44.86 3.37
C VAL A 143 11.31 46.22 4.04
N ALA A 144 10.39 46.35 4.99
CA ALA A 144 10.13 47.60 5.71
C ALA A 144 11.30 48.04 6.61
N GLY A 145 12.14 47.10 7.06
CA GLY A 145 13.34 47.38 7.85
C GLY A 145 14.58 47.81 7.05
N GLY A 146 14.48 47.94 5.72
CA GLY A 146 15.63 48.23 4.85
C GLY A 146 16.63 47.06 4.74
N GLY A 147 16.23 45.86 5.14
CA GLY A 147 17.07 44.68 5.13
C GLY A 147 17.10 43.98 3.77
N VAL A 148 18.30 43.60 3.32
CA VAL A 148 18.44 42.48 2.37
C VAL A 148 17.93 41.23 3.08
N MET A 149 17.18 40.36 2.39
CA MET A 149 16.83 39.02 2.91
C MET A 149 18.07 38.42 3.59
N PRO A 150 18.01 38.03 4.88
CA PRO A 150 19.19 37.52 5.55
C PRO A 150 19.70 36.30 4.77
N ALA A 151 20.97 36.35 4.36
CA ALA A 151 21.67 35.20 3.80
C ALA A 151 21.79 34.04 4.82
N THR A 152 21.48 34.31 6.09
CA THR A 152 21.44 33.35 7.19
C THR A 152 20.10 32.63 7.20
N PRO A 153 20.07 31.28 7.18
CA PRO A 153 18.82 30.55 7.17
C PRO A 153 18.05 30.78 8.48
N LEU A 154 16.78 31.17 8.34
CA LEU A 154 15.90 31.47 9.46
C LEU A 154 15.51 30.17 10.17
N THR A 155 16.21 29.83 11.24
CA THR A 155 15.86 28.64 12.04
C THR A 155 14.65 28.92 12.92
N PHE A 156 13.77 27.94 13.06
CA PHE A 156 12.61 28.02 13.96
C PHE A 156 12.34 26.64 14.57
N ARG A 157 11.73 26.61 15.75
CA ARG A 157 11.41 25.37 16.45
C ARG A 157 9.93 25.04 16.35
N ILE A 158 9.66 23.77 16.12
CA ILE A 158 8.32 23.19 16.18
C ILE A 158 8.29 22.12 17.27
N SER A 159 7.20 22.07 18.02
CA SER A 159 6.97 21.07 19.07
C SER A 159 5.90 20.09 18.63
N PHE A 160 6.17 18.80 18.77
CA PHE A 160 5.17 17.75 18.66
C PHE A 160 4.74 17.30 20.05
N ASP A 161 3.54 16.72 20.14
CA ASP A 161 3.09 16.07 21.37
C ASP A 161 3.78 14.72 21.58
N ASP A 162 4.10 14.02 20.48
CA ASP A 162 4.76 12.71 20.49
C ASP A 162 6.22 12.82 19.99
N PRO A 163 7.23 12.47 20.82
CA PRO A 163 8.63 12.47 20.41
C PRO A 163 8.94 11.44 19.30
N GLU A 164 8.16 10.38 19.13
CA GLU A 164 8.36 9.43 18.03
C GLU A 164 7.96 10.02 16.68
N VAL A 165 6.98 10.93 16.65
CA VAL A 165 6.62 11.67 15.44
C VAL A 165 7.68 12.74 15.13
N ALA A 166 8.22 13.39 16.16
CA ALA A 166 9.30 14.37 15.99
C ALA A 166 10.55 13.77 15.31
N LYS A 167 10.85 12.48 15.57
CA LYS A 167 11.94 11.74 14.90
C LYS A 167 11.72 11.52 13.40
N GLN A 168 10.48 11.58 12.93
CA GLN A 168 10.14 11.40 11.52
C GLN A 168 10.37 12.67 10.69
N VAL A 169 10.64 13.81 11.35
CA VAL A 169 10.95 15.07 10.66
C VAL A 169 12.37 15.02 10.13
N ALA A 170 12.53 15.24 8.84
CA ALA A 170 13.81 15.14 8.13
C ALA A 170 13.97 16.23 7.06
N GLY A 171 15.20 16.44 6.62
CA GLY A 171 15.48 17.27 5.43
C GLY A 171 14.79 16.71 4.18
N GLY A 172 14.34 17.62 3.30
CA GLY A 172 13.56 17.30 2.10
C GLY A 172 12.04 17.29 2.30
N GLN A 173 11.57 17.32 3.54
CA GLN A 173 10.15 17.52 3.85
C GLN A 173 9.75 18.99 3.80
N PHE A 174 8.45 19.26 3.87
CA PHE A 174 7.91 20.60 3.89
C PHE A 174 7.17 20.86 5.19
N VAL A 175 7.34 22.05 5.73
CA VAL A 175 6.56 22.58 6.84
C VAL A 175 5.44 23.42 6.25
N VAL A 176 4.18 23.07 6.50
CA VAL A 176 3.00 23.83 6.10
C VAL A 176 2.44 24.55 7.33
N PHE A 177 2.35 25.87 7.26
CA PHE A 177 1.75 26.72 8.29
C PHE A 177 0.26 26.83 8.03
N LYS A 178 -0.57 26.43 9.01
CA LYS A 178 -2.04 26.38 8.82
C LYS A 178 -2.72 27.75 8.91
N ASP A 179 -2.04 28.77 9.42
CA ASP A 179 -2.58 30.13 9.53
C ASP A 179 -2.84 30.78 8.16
N TRP A 180 -1.92 30.59 7.21
CA TRP A 180 -1.99 31.14 5.85
C TRP A 180 -1.80 30.11 4.74
N TYR A 181 -1.68 28.83 5.10
CA TYR A 181 -1.50 27.71 4.18
C TYR A 181 -0.28 27.88 3.25
N ARG A 182 0.84 28.33 3.83
CA ARG A 182 2.13 28.48 3.14
C ARG A 182 3.07 27.36 3.56
N SER A 183 4.01 27.00 2.68
CA SER A 183 5.00 25.98 3.02
C SER A 183 6.45 26.41 2.82
N LYS A 184 7.33 25.82 3.63
CA LYS A 184 8.79 25.97 3.53
C LYS A 184 9.45 24.60 3.41
N LEU A 185 10.38 24.45 2.47
CA LEU A 185 11.24 23.28 2.36
C LEU A 185 12.20 23.21 3.55
N ILE A 186 12.28 22.06 4.20
CA ILE A 186 13.25 21.76 5.26
C ILE A 186 14.57 21.34 4.61
N THR A 187 15.66 22.04 4.91
CA THR A 187 17.00 21.65 4.45
C THR A 187 17.74 20.83 5.50
N SER A 188 17.58 21.17 6.79
CA SER A 188 18.16 20.41 7.89
C SER A 188 17.29 20.50 9.15
N VAL A 189 17.47 19.52 10.02
CA VAL A 189 16.73 19.37 11.28
C VAL A 189 17.69 19.08 12.42
N THR A 190 17.38 19.56 13.61
CA THR A 190 18.04 19.14 14.85
C THR A 190 16.96 18.77 15.85
N LEU A 191 16.99 17.53 16.32
CA LEU A 191 16.00 16.98 17.25
C LEU A 191 16.47 17.15 18.71
N ALA A 192 15.59 17.64 19.57
CA ALA A 192 15.76 17.69 21.02
C ALA A 192 14.46 17.27 21.72
N GLY A 193 14.33 15.97 22.00
CA GLY A 193 13.11 15.41 22.61
C GLY A 193 11.93 15.47 21.65
N SER A 194 10.86 16.17 22.04
CA SER A 194 9.69 16.40 21.19
C SER A 194 9.77 17.70 20.36
N VAL A 195 10.87 18.45 20.49
CA VAL A 195 11.09 19.71 19.77
C VAL A 195 12.06 19.48 18.62
N VAL A 196 11.69 19.95 17.44
CA VAL A 196 12.51 19.93 16.23
C VAL A 196 12.89 21.35 15.87
N THR A 197 14.18 21.65 15.85
CA THR A 197 14.70 22.87 15.24
C THR A 197 14.82 22.64 13.74
N VAL A 198 14.08 23.43 12.95
CA VAL A 198 14.01 23.35 11.50
C VAL A 198 14.82 24.48 10.90
N THR A 199 15.67 24.12 9.94
CA THR A 199 16.33 25.07 9.05
C THR A 199 15.64 24.99 7.69
N PRO A 200 14.89 26.02 7.27
CA PRO A 200 14.26 26.04 5.96
C PRO A 200 15.28 26.40 4.86
N ASP A 201 14.90 26.18 3.61
CA ASP A 201 15.65 26.69 2.46
C ASP A 201 15.62 28.23 2.46
N PRO A 202 16.77 28.91 2.30
CA PRO A 202 16.81 30.37 2.26
C PRO A 202 16.21 30.94 0.97
N ASN A 203 16.09 30.14 -0.11
CA ASN A 203 15.53 30.59 -1.38
C ASN A 203 13.98 30.56 -1.33
N PRO A 204 13.33 31.74 -1.43
CA PRO A 204 11.88 31.86 -1.39
C PRO A 204 11.15 31.38 -2.64
N GLN A 205 11.86 30.88 -3.64
CA GLN A 205 11.30 30.28 -4.85
C GLN A 205 12.00 28.96 -5.21
N VAL A 206 12.53 28.24 -4.21
CA VAL A 206 13.12 26.93 -4.47
C VAL A 206 12.08 26.03 -5.13
N THR A 207 12.35 25.64 -6.37
CA THR A 207 11.53 24.67 -7.09
C THR A 207 12.09 23.30 -6.79
N VAL A 208 11.33 22.50 -6.04
CA VAL A 208 11.70 21.10 -5.78
C VAL A 208 11.18 20.27 -6.95
N PRO A 209 12.04 19.54 -7.65
CA PRO A 209 11.64 18.71 -8.79
C PRO A 209 10.45 17.81 -8.41
N GLY A 210 9.37 17.88 -9.20
CA GLY A 210 8.17 17.07 -8.96
C GLY A 210 7.25 17.52 -7.82
N CYS A 211 7.62 18.55 -7.06
CA CYS A 211 6.80 19.09 -5.98
C CYS A 211 6.26 20.49 -6.33
N GLY A 212 6.97 21.27 -7.16
CA GLY A 212 6.62 22.66 -7.49
C GLY A 212 7.45 23.67 -6.68
N ALA A 213 7.07 24.95 -6.73
CA ALA A 213 7.78 26.03 -6.03
C ALA A 213 7.34 26.16 -4.57
N SER A 214 8.31 26.32 -3.65
CA SER A 214 8.09 26.78 -2.28
C SER A 214 8.13 28.31 -2.26
N TYR A 215 7.27 28.94 -1.44
CA TYR A 215 7.22 30.41 -1.32
C TYR A 215 7.59 30.89 0.08
N TYR A 216 8.38 31.96 0.20
CA TYR A 216 8.39 32.71 1.46
C TYR A 216 7.03 33.37 1.67
N ASP A 217 6.52 33.28 2.91
CA ASP A 217 5.33 34.02 3.28
C ASP A 217 5.64 35.52 3.35
N LYS A 218 4.72 36.30 2.80
CA LYS A 218 4.66 37.75 2.95
C LYS A 218 4.34 38.12 4.39
N PHE A 219 3.52 37.31 5.06
CA PHE A 219 2.99 37.54 6.39
C PHE A 219 3.82 36.85 7.47
N PRO A 220 3.90 37.43 8.68
CA PRO A 220 4.54 36.79 9.82
C PRO A 220 3.67 35.64 10.37
N HIS A 221 4.32 34.57 10.84
CA HIS A 221 3.66 33.49 11.58
C HIS A 221 3.88 33.72 13.09
N PRO A 222 2.80 33.86 13.89
CA PRO A 222 2.94 34.02 15.33
C PRO A 222 3.49 32.75 15.99
N ALA A 223 4.17 32.92 17.12
CA ALA A 223 4.42 31.79 18.00
C ALA A 223 3.07 31.17 18.39
N THR A 224 3.04 29.86 18.58
CA THR A 224 1.85 29.00 18.74
C THR A 224 1.05 28.71 17.47
N SER A 225 1.50 29.12 16.28
CA SER A 225 0.82 28.73 15.03
C SER A 225 0.82 27.21 14.85
N PRO A 226 -0.32 26.63 14.44
CA PRO A 226 -0.39 25.22 14.07
C PRO A 226 0.35 24.94 12.76
N VAL A 227 1.07 23.81 12.73
CA VAL A 227 1.98 23.44 11.66
C VAL A 227 1.86 21.96 11.34
N VAL A 228 1.90 21.61 10.06
CA VAL A 228 1.94 20.22 9.58
C VAL A 228 3.22 19.99 8.80
N VAL A 229 3.88 18.85 9.05
CA VAL A 229 5.01 18.42 8.21
C VAL A 229 4.51 17.44 7.16
N VAL A 230 4.92 17.64 5.91
CA VAL A 230 4.45 16.90 4.74
C VAL A 230 5.63 16.34 3.96
N ASN A 231 5.56 15.05 3.62
CA ASN A 231 6.37 14.44 2.57
C ASN A 231 5.70 14.74 1.22
N ARG A 232 6.28 15.67 0.46
CA ARG A 232 5.72 16.04 -0.84
C ARG A 232 6.19 15.13 -1.96
N GLY A 233 5.33 15.04 -2.97
CA GLY A 233 5.58 14.37 -4.23
C GLY A 233 6.12 12.97 -4.02
N ARG A 234 5.33 12.11 -3.39
CA ARG A 234 5.66 10.70 -3.24
C ARG A 234 5.01 9.92 -4.36
N MET A 235 5.80 9.06 -5.00
CA MET A 235 5.28 8.05 -5.90
C MET A 235 5.15 6.76 -5.11
N VAL A 236 3.94 6.22 -5.09
CA VAL A 236 3.61 4.93 -4.49
C VAL A 236 3.37 3.93 -5.60
N ARG A 237 3.98 2.75 -5.49
CA ARG A 237 3.79 1.62 -6.39
C ARG A 237 3.19 0.45 -5.64
N TYR A 238 2.13 -0.12 -6.21
CA TYR A 238 1.62 -1.43 -5.84
C TYR A 238 1.98 -2.45 -6.91
N ARG A 239 2.59 -3.56 -6.51
CA ARG A 239 2.92 -4.69 -7.40
C ARG A 239 2.91 -6.02 -6.66
N ILE A 240 2.87 -7.12 -7.40
CA ILE A 240 3.15 -8.44 -6.84
C ILE A 240 4.64 -8.72 -6.92
N LYS A 241 5.24 -9.06 -5.78
CA LYS A 241 6.66 -9.41 -5.65
C LYS A 241 6.80 -10.76 -4.96
N ALA A 242 7.66 -11.62 -5.46
CA ALA A 242 7.92 -12.91 -4.83
C ALA A 242 8.99 -12.75 -3.74
N LYS A 243 8.62 -13.04 -2.49
CA LYS A 243 9.50 -12.87 -1.32
C LYS A 243 9.71 -14.20 -0.61
N ALA A 244 10.92 -14.44 -0.12
CA ALA A 244 11.26 -15.61 0.68
C ALA A 244 10.85 -15.38 2.15
N LEU A 245 9.53 -15.36 2.41
CA LEU A 245 8.97 -15.18 3.75
C LEU A 245 8.76 -16.50 4.50
N ASP A 246 8.75 -17.62 3.78
CA ASP A 246 8.68 -18.95 4.37
C ASP A 246 10.06 -19.36 4.93
N PRO A 247 10.14 -19.85 6.18
CA PRO A 247 11.36 -20.47 6.72
C PRO A 247 12.00 -21.54 5.83
N SER A 248 11.22 -22.18 4.94
CA SER A 248 11.73 -23.15 3.95
C SER A 248 12.55 -22.53 2.82
N GLY A 249 12.54 -21.19 2.69
CA GLY A 249 13.14 -20.47 1.57
C GLY A 249 12.27 -20.42 0.32
N THR A 250 11.05 -20.96 0.38
CA THR A 250 10.09 -20.90 -0.73
C THR A 250 9.62 -19.48 -0.97
N LEU A 251 9.59 -19.06 -2.24
CA LEU A 251 9.09 -17.75 -2.64
C LEU A 251 7.55 -17.72 -2.54
N VAL A 252 7.03 -16.73 -1.84
CA VAL A 252 5.60 -16.45 -1.68
C VAL A 252 5.27 -15.17 -2.45
N PRO A 253 4.21 -15.15 -3.29
CA PRO A 253 3.83 -13.95 -4.00
C PRO A 253 3.10 -13.01 -3.06
N CYS A 254 3.61 -11.80 -2.92
CA CYS A 254 3.13 -10.81 -1.97
C CYS A 254 2.72 -9.55 -2.71
N LEU A 255 1.57 -8.97 -2.35
CA LEU A 255 1.27 -7.59 -2.69
C LEU A 255 2.16 -6.69 -1.85
N VAL A 256 3.00 -5.92 -2.52
CA VAL A 256 3.91 -4.97 -1.87
C VAL A 256 3.52 -3.55 -2.24
N ARG A 257 3.68 -2.65 -1.26
CA ARG A 257 3.61 -1.21 -1.42
C ARG A 257 5.03 -0.66 -1.31
N GLU A 258 5.48 0.04 -2.33
CA GLU A 258 6.76 0.73 -2.36
C GLU A 258 6.52 2.23 -2.45
N GLU A 259 7.29 3.04 -1.73
CA GLU A 259 7.13 4.49 -1.72
C GLU A 259 8.50 5.16 -1.87
N LEU A 260 8.59 6.13 -2.77
CA LEU A 260 9.79 6.94 -2.98
C LEU A 260 9.43 8.40 -3.26
N PRO A 261 10.36 9.34 -3.05
CA PRO A 261 10.26 10.67 -3.65
C PRO A 261 10.09 10.55 -5.17
N TYR A 262 9.16 11.32 -5.72
CA TYR A 262 8.93 11.39 -7.15
C TYR A 262 10.16 11.96 -7.85
N ASN A 263 10.61 11.27 -8.89
CA ASN A 263 11.71 11.70 -9.74
C ASN A 263 11.16 12.16 -11.11
N PRO A 264 11.25 13.45 -11.47
CA PRO A 264 10.78 13.92 -12.78
C PRO A 264 11.64 13.43 -13.95
N SER A 265 12.88 13.00 -13.69
CA SER A 265 13.72 12.33 -14.69
C SER A 265 13.44 10.83 -14.81
N GLY A 266 12.58 10.30 -13.95
CA GLY A 266 12.09 8.93 -14.03
C GLY A 266 11.33 8.69 -15.34
N ASN A 267 11.38 7.45 -15.82
CA ASN A 267 10.74 7.05 -17.06
C ASN A 267 9.89 5.80 -16.80
N ALA A 268 8.57 5.90 -16.99
CA ALA A 268 7.62 4.81 -16.82
C ALA A 268 7.83 3.67 -17.84
N ALA A 269 8.48 3.94 -18.98
CA ALA A 269 8.94 2.90 -19.89
C ALA A 269 10.13 2.08 -19.33
N THR A 270 10.79 2.58 -18.27
CA THR A 270 11.85 1.89 -17.54
C THR A 270 11.57 1.97 -16.04
N PRO A 271 10.63 1.15 -15.51
CA PRO A 271 10.16 1.27 -14.12
C PRO A 271 11.25 1.27 -13.05
N THR A 272 12.38 0.60 -13.32
CA THR A 272 13.57 0.57 -12.43
C THR A 272 14.26 1.93 -12.29
N SER A 273 14.03 2.88 -13.21
CA SER A 273 14.50 4.27 -13.11
C SER A 273 13.69 5.10 -12.12
N ILE A 274 12.45 4.68 -11.83
CA ILE A 274 11.56 5.31 -10.85
C ILE A 274 11.72 4.62 -9.50
N PHE A 275 11.74 3.28 -9.51
CA PHE A 275 11.91 2.45 -8.32
C PHE A 275 13.10 1.49 -8.51
N PRO A 276 14.30 1.89 -8.06
CA PRO A 276 15.50 1.06 -8.13
C PRO A 276 15.37 -0.25 -7.34
N VAL A 277 16.23 -1.21 -7.67
CA VAL A 277 16.37 -2.46 -6.90
C VAL A 277 16.78 -2.12 -5.45
N GLY A 278 16.16 -2.80 -4.48
CA GLY A 278 16.38 -2.52 -3.06
C GLY A 278 15.55 -1.36 -2.49
N THR A 279 14.60 -0.82 -3.26
CA THR A 279 13.60 0.12 -2.71
C THR A 279 12.92 -0.51 -1.48
N PRO A 280 12.82 0.20 -0.35
CA PRO A 280 12.07 -0.26 0.81
C PRO A 280 10.63 -0.59 0.43
N ASP A 281 10.19 -1.80 0.75
CA ASP A 281 8.85 -2.28 0.45
C ASP A 281 8.12 -2.69 1.74
N GLN A 282 6.82 -2.46 1.75
CA GLN A 282 5.91 -2.92 2.79
C GLN A 282 5.06 -4.06 2.24
N VAL A 283 5.10 -5.22 2.90
CA VAL A 283 4.24 -6.35 2.56
C VAL A 283 2.84 -6.07 3.08
N ILE A 284 1.86 -6.00 2.17
CA ILE A 284 0.46 -5.69 2.49
C ILE A 284 -0.35 -6.98 2.60
N ALA A 285 -0.16 -7.90 1.65
CA ALA A 285 -0.82 -9.20 1.65
C ALA A 285 0.13 -10.29 1.12
N GLU A 286 0.01 -11.48 1.68
CA GLU A 286 0.70 -12.70 1.24
C GLU A 286 -0.23 -13.54 0.37
N GLU A 287 0.35 -14.46 -0.41
CA GLU A 287 -0.37 -15.40 -1.26
C GLU A 287 -1.33 -14.71 -2.25
N VAL A 288 -0.82 -13.70 -2.93
CA VAL A 288 -1.57 -12.96 -3.96
C VAL A 288 -1.32 -13.59 -5.33
N SER A 289 -2.38 -14.12 -5.96
CA SER A 289 -2.30 -14.81 -7.25
C SER A 289 -2.61 -13.92 -8.45
N ALA A 290 -3.30 -12.80 -8.28
CA ALA A 290 -3.46 -11.81 -9.34
C ALA A 290 -3.77 -10.42 -8.77
N LEU A 291 -3.24 -9.39 -9.44
CA LEU A 291 -3.62 -8.00 -9.27
C LEU A 291 -4.00 -7.46 -10.65
N LYS A 292 -5.22 -6.97 -10.78
CA LYS A 292 -5.71 -6.34 -12.00
C LYS A 292 -6.33 -4.99 -11.70
N VAL A 293 -5.99 -3.99 -12.51
CA VAL A 293 -6.48 -2.61 -12.32
C VAL A 293 -7.10 -2.10 -13.60
N TYR A 294 -8.28 -1.52 -13.48
CA TYR A 294 -9.08 -1.01 -14.58
C TYR A 294 -9.53 0.42 -14.32
N LEU A 295 -9.71 1.16 -15.41
CA LEU A 295 -10.24 2.53 -15.37
C LEU A 295 -11.54 2.64 -16.16
N SER A 296 -12.46 3.49 -15.71
CA SER A 296 -13.68 3.79 -16.45
C SER A 296 -14.05 5.26 -16.37
N GLY A 297 -14.09 5.92 -17.53
CA GLY A 297 -14.53 7.31 -17.71
C GLY A 297 -16.03 7.44 -17.96
N ASN A 298 -16.75 6.32 -18.12
CA ASN A 298 -18.18 6.26 -18.42
C ASN A 298 -18.99 5.57 -17.31
N MET A 299 -18.62 5.80 -16.04
CA MET A 299 -19.33 5.31 -14.85
C MET A 299 -19.50 3.77 -14.81
N GLY A 300 -18.53 3.03 -15.35
CA GLY A 300 -18.46 1.57 -15.27
C GLY A 300 -19.15 0.83 -16.41
N ALA A 301 -19.63 1.54 -17.44
CA ALA A 301 -20.22 0.89 -18.63
C ALA A 301 -19.16 0.13 -19.46
N SER A 302 -17.93 0.62 -19.50
CA SER A 302 -16.78 -0.13 -20.01
C SER A 302 -15.52 0.13 -19.18
N TRP A 303 -14.59 -0.83 -19.22
CA TRP A 303 -13.38 -0.84 -18.40
C TRP A 303 -12.14 -0.83 -19.30
N ALA A 304 -11.39 0.26 -19.30
CA ALA A 304 -10.09 0.34 -19.93
C ALA A 304 -9.10 -0.58 -19.19
N GLY A 305 -8.35 -1.38 -19.97
CA GLY A 305 -7.47 -2.43 -19.46
C GLY A 305 -8.07 -3.84 -19.50
N ASP A 306 -9.38 -3.97 -19.73
CA ASP A 306 -10.00 -5.29 -19.89
C ASP A 306 -9.57 -5.95 -21.22
N GLY A 307 -9.18 -7.22 -21.14
CA GLY A 307 -8.64 -7.99 -22.28
C GLY A 307 -7.28 -7.52 -22.81
N LEU A 308 -6.63 -6.51 -22.19
CA LEU A 308 -5.36 -5.99 -22.66
C LEU A 308 -4.22 -6.97 -22.34
N THR A 309 -3.42 -7.32 -23.35
CA THR A 309 -2.29 -8.25 -23.25
C THR A 309 -0.93 -7.56 -23.29
N ALA A 310 -0.88 -6.32 -23.78
CA ALA A 310 0.31 -5.48 -23.74
C ALA A 310 0.79 -5.29 -22.30
N SER A 311 2.09 -5.05 -22.13
CA SER A 311 2.69 -4.83 -20.82
C SER A 311 3.46 -3.53 -20.68
N ASP A 312 4.08 -3.02 -21.75
CA ASP A 312 4.91 -1.81 -21.65
C ASP A 312 4.09 -0.51 -21.50
N PHE A 313 4.77 0.59 -21.18
CA PHE A 313 4.13 1.89 -20.99
C PHE A 313 3.53 2.45 -22.30
N ALA A 314 4.18 2.27 -23.45
CA ALA A 314 3.72 2.87 -24.70
C ALA A 314 2.47 2.17 -25.28
N THR A 315 2.45 0.85 -25.26
CA THR A 315 1.39 0.01 -25.82
C THR A 315 0.35 -0.39 -24.78
N GLY A 316 0.77 -0.64 -23.54
CA GLY A 316 -0.11 -0.99 -22.44
C GLY A 316 -0.82 0.23 -21.87
N TRP A 317 -0.06 1.20 -21.36
CA TRP A 317 -0.65 2.41 -20.77
C TRP A 317 -1.15 3.39 -21.83
N THR A 318 -0.26 3.98 -22.64
CA THR A 318 -0.61 5.12 -23.50
C THR A 318 -1.57 4.73 -24.64
N SER A 319 -1.19 3.76 -25.46
CA SER A 319 -2.00 3.34 -26.62
C SER A 319 -3.14 2.38 -26.24
N GLY A 320 -3.05 1.74 -25.07
CA GLY A 320 -4.04 0.80 -24.56
C GLY A 320 -5.03 1.49 -23.62
N ILE A 321 -4.70 1.51 -22.33
CA ILE A 321 -5.59 1.98 -21.25
C ILE A 321 -5.99 3.44 -21.44
N LEU A 322 -5.03 4.35 -21.63
CA LEU A 322 -5.29 5.79 -21.69
C LEU A 322 -6.08 6.16 -22.96
N THR A 323 -5.79 5.53 -24.11
CA THR A 323 -6.55 5.74 -25.34
C THR A 323 -7.97 5.20 -25.24
N ALA A 324 -8.16 4.00 -24.66
CA ALA A 324 -9.49 3.47 -24.39
C ALA A 324 -10.28 4.36 -23.42
N LEU A 325 -9.63 4.92 -22.40
CA LEU A 325 -10.22 5.84 -21.45
C LEU A 325 -10.61 7.18 -22.10
N GLN A 326 -9.76 7.72 -22.98
CA GLN A 326 -10.06 8.94 -23.76
C GLN A 326 -11.34 8.78 -24.58
N GLY A 327 -11.55 7.61 -25.19
CA GLY A 327 -12.76 7.31 -25.96
C GLY A 327 -14.03 7.20 -25.11
N GLN A 328 -13.92 7.08 -23.79
CA GLN A 328 -15.06 7.02 -22.87
C GLN A 328 -15.50 8.41 -22.39
N PHE A 329 -14.64 9.42 -22.47
CA PHE A 329 -14.98 10.79 -22.12
C PHE A 329 -15.73 11.46 -23.27
N THR A 330 -16.96 11.89 -23.00
CA THR A 330 -17.86 12.47 -24.01
C THR A 330 -17.63 13.95 -24.28
N ASN A 331 -17.03 14.70 -23.36
CA ASN A 331 -16.79 16.17 -23.47
C ASN A 331 -15.51 16.66 -22.74
N GLY A 332 -14.49 15.80 -22.60
CA GLY A 332 -13.28 16.10 -21.81
C GLY A 332 -12.14 16.73 -22.61
N ALA A 333 -11.25 17.46 -21.92
CA ALA A 333 -9.93 17.81 -22.46
C ALA A 333 -9.14 16.54 -22.80
N SER A 334 -8.27 16.62 -23.82
CA SER A 334 -7.45 15.47 -24.22
C SER A 334 -6.56 15.00 -23.06
N ILE A 335 -6.73 13.76 -22.62
CA ILE A 335 -5.96 13.15 -21.53
C ILE A 335 -4.62 12.60 -21.99
N LEU A 336 -4.44 12.41 -23.30
CA LEU A 336 -3.25 11.75 -23.87
C LEU A 336 -1.96 12.56 -23.70
N ASN A 337 -2.09 13.88 -23.55
CA ASN A 337 -0.96 14.81 -23.40
C ASN A 337 -0.99 15.55 -22.05
N ASP A 338 -1.72 15.02 -21.07
CA ASP A 338 -1.82 15.61 -19.73
C ASP A 338 -1.28 14.66 -18.66
N PRO A 339 -0.12 14.93 -18.04
CA PRO A 339 0.43 14.09 -16.96
C PRO A 339 -0.40 14.17 -15.66
N THR A 340 -1.36 15.10 -15.60
CA THR A 340 -2.33 15.32 -14.52
C THR A 340 -3.77 15.03 -14.94
N TRP A 341 -3.98 14.26 -16.01
CA TRP A 341 -5.30 14.02 -16.63
C TRP A 341 -6.44 13.68 -15.66
N PHE A 342 -6.11 12.96 -14.58
CA PHE A 342 -7.06 12.49 -13.56
C PHE A 342 -7.70 13.64 -12.78
N ARG A 343 -7.06 14.82 -12.74
CA ARG A 343 -7.64 16.01 -12.10
C ARG A 343 -8.79 16.61 -12.90
N ALA A 344 -8.65 16.65 -14.21
CA ALA A 344 -9.68 17.24 -15.07
C ALA A 344 -10.83 16.27 -15.38
N ASN A 345 -10.56 14.97 -15.30
CA ASN A 345 -11.49 13.95 -15.77
C ASN A 345 -11.77 12.93 -14.66
N PRO A 346 -12.98 12.91 -14.07
CA PRO A 346 -13.33 11.90 -13.08
C PRO A 346 -13.32 10.51 -13.72
N ALA A 347 -12.61 9.56 -13.12
CA ALA A 347 -12.55 8.17 -13.58
C ALA A 347 -12.76 7.22 -12.40
N LEU A 348 -13.61 6.21 -12.59
CA LEU A 348 -13.71 5.09 -11.67
C LEU A 348 -12.47 4.21 -11.79
N VAL A 349 -11.94 3.80 -10.65
CA VAL A 349 -10.87 2.83 -10.54
C VAL A 349 -11.47 1.54 -10.00
N LYS A 350 -11.23 0.43 -10.71
CA LYS A 350 -11.56 -0.91 -10.23
C LYS A 350 -10.28 -1.69 -10.01
N ILE A 351 -10.11 -2.23 -8.81
CA ILE A 351 -9.00 -3.12 -8.47
C ILE A 351 -9.57 -4.50 -8.15
N ASP A 352 -9.05 -5.51 -8.84
CA ASP A 352 -9.34 -6.90 -8.60
C ASP A 352 -8.12 -7.58 -8.01
N LEU A 353 -8.21 -7.92 -6.72
CA LEU A 353 -7.19 -8.64 -5.98
C LEU A 353 -7.62 -10.09 -5.82
N THR A 354 -6.85 -11.02 -6.39
CA THR A 354 -7.05 -12.45 -6.19
C THR A 354 -5.98 -12.96 -5.25
N THR A 355 -6.43 -13.57 -4.17
CA THR A 355 -5.56 -14.23 -3.19
C THR A 355 -5.87 -15.70 -3.17
N ARG A 356 -4.91 -16.48 -2.72
CA ARG A 356 -5.05 -17.92 -2.64
C ARG A 356 -4.83 -18.40 -1.22
N THR A 357 -5.61 -19.39 -0.81
CA THR A 357 -5.41 -20.09 0.45
C THR A 357 -5.00 -21.51 0.15
N PRO A 358 -3.91 -22.03 0.75
CA PRO A 358 -3.55 -23.43 0.60
C PRO A 358 -4.66 -24.31 1.19
N THR A 359 -5.11 -25.29 0.42
CA THR A 359 -6.23 -26.17 0.81
C THR A 359 -5.78 -27.44 1.52
N LYS A 360 -4.50 -27.82 1.37
CA LYS A 360 -3.89 -29.00 1.98
C LYS A 360 -2.40 -28.71 2.24
N ARG A 361 -1.98 -28.62 3.50
CA ARG A 361 -0.55 -28.66 3.86
C ARG A 361 -0.13 -30.12 4.00
N ALA A 362 1.04 -30.48 3.45
CA ALA A 362 1.57 -31.85 3.53
C ALA A 362 1.73 -32.35 4.97
N GLU A 363 1.96 -31.43 5.90
CA GLU A 363 2.10 -31.62 7.35
C GLU A 363 0.86 -32.26 8.02
N TYR A 364 -0.33 -32.18 7.40
CA TYR A 364 -1.59 -32.62 7.99
C TYR A 364 -2.10 -33.97 7.46
N LEU A 365 -1.31 -34.68 6.66
CA LEU A 365 -1.71 -35.96 6.09
C LEU A 365 -1.64 -37.11 7.09
N ALA A 366 -2.62 -38.01 6.98
CA ALA A 366 -2.74 -39.20 7.82
C ALA A 366 -1.78 -40.33 7.51
N ASP A 367 -1.07 -40.26 6.38
CA ASP A 367 -0.57 -41.46 5.72
C ASP A 367 0.89 -41.37 5.25
N GLY A 368 1.68 -40.39 5.72
CA GLY A 368 3.11 -40.31 5.39
C GLY A 368 3.45 -40.17 3.90
N SER A 369 2.45 -39.89 3.05
CA SER A 369 2.62 -39.66 1.61
C SER A 369 3.51 -38.43 1.35
N THR A 370 4.60 -38.65 0.60
CA THR A 370 5.61 -37.62 0.25
C THR A 370 5.28 -36.84 -1.02
N ASN A 371 4.23 -37.21 -1.77
CA ASN A 371 3.85 -36.55 -3.01
C ASN A 371 2.49 -35.87 -2.88
N VAL A 372 2.52 -34.60 -2.47
CA VAL A 372 1.33 -33.76 -2.33
C VAL A 372 1.55 -32.53 -3.19
N THR A 373 0.86 -32.44 -4.31
CA THR A 373 0.74 -31.17 -5.01
C THR A 373 -0.15 -30.27 -4.15
N GLN A 374 0.42 -29.20 -3.60
CA GLN A 374 -0.30 -28.22 -2.80
C GLN A 374 -1.41 -27.60 -3.65
N GLY A 375 -2.67 -27.88 -3.31
CA GLY A 375 -3.83 -27.30 -3.97
C GLY A 375 -4.14 -25.93 -3.38
N TYR A 376 -4.51 -24.97 -4.22
CA TYR A 376 -4.88 -23.62 -3.79
C TYR A 376 -6.35 -23.35 -4.07
N LYS A 377 -7.00 -22.60 -3.18
CA LYS A 377 -8.33 -22.04 -3.41
C LYS A 377 -8.18 -20.54 -3.61
N ASP A 378 -8.48 -20.07 -4.82
CA ASP A 378 -8.48 -18.66 -5.13
C ASP A 378 -9.75 -17.97 -4.64
N ARG A 379 -9.59 -16.73 -4.19
CA ARG A 379 -10.65 -15.81 -3.82
C ARG A 379 -10.33 -14.43 -4.39
N ARG A 380 -11.17 -13.98 -5.32
CA ARG A 380 -11.15 -12.63 -5.86
C ARG A 380 -11.99 -11.70 -4.99
N GLN A 381 -11.45 -10.52 -4.72
CA GLN A 381 -12.15 -9.39 -4.13
C GLN A 381 -11.97 -8.19 -5.05
N SER A 382 -13.02 -7.39 -5.19
CA SER A 382 -13.07 -6.25 -6.09
C SER A 382 -13.35 -4.98 -5.30
N LEU A 383 -12.52 -3.96 -5.48
CA LEU A 383 -12.77 -2.60 -5.04
C LEU A 383 -13.16 -1.77 -6.26
N VAL A 384 -14.25 -1.02 -6.18
CA VAL A 384 -14.64 -0.02 -7.19
C VAL A 384 -14.83 1.30 -6.49
N ILE A 385 -14.06 2.31 -6.87
CA ILE A 385 -14.08 3.62 -6.22
C ILE A 385 -13.89 4.73 -7.23
N LEU A 386 -14.51 5.89 -6.97
CA LEU A 386 -14.14 7.16 -7.55
C LEU A 386 -13.17 7.85 -6.58
N PRO A 387 -11.86 7.95 -6.89
CA PRO A 387 -10.93 8.69 -6.06
C PRO A 387 -11.41 10.12 -5.78
N ARG A 388 -11.30 10.57 -4.52
CA ARG A 388 -11.85 11.87 -4.09
C ARG A 388 -11.26 13.07 -4.84
N HIS A 389 -10.01 12.98 -5.26
CA HIS A 389 -9.31 14.07 -5.93
C HIS A 389 -9.29 13.96 -7.46
N PHE A 390 -10.06 13.02 -8.02
CA PHE A 390 -10.24 12.93 -9.47
C PHE A 390 -11.42 13.83 -9.89
N GLY A 391 -11.26 14.56 -11.00
CA GLY A 391 -12.26 15.52 -11.45
C GLY A 391 -12.35 16.81 -10.60
N LEU A 392 -11.37 17.08 -9.73
CA LEU A 392 -11.23 18.37 -9.04
C LEU A 392 -10.42 19.34 -9.90
N THR A 393 -11.09 20.02 -10.83
CA THR A 393 -10.54 21.22 -11.49
C THR A 393 -10.80 22.43 -10.61
N LEU A 394 -9.81 23.31 -10.49
CA LEU A 394 -10.04 24.68 -9.99
C LEU A 394 -10.78 25.54 -11.00
#